data_AF-A0A6P0Z5Y6-F1
#
_entry.id   AF-A0A6P0Z5Y6-F1
#
_cell.length_a   1.000
_cell.length_b   1.000
_cell.length_c   1.000
_cell.angle_alpha   90.00
_cell.angle_beta   90.00
_cell.angle_gamma   90.00
#
_symmetry.space_group_name_H-M   'P 1'
#
loop_
_entity.id
_entity.type
_entity.pdbx_description
1 polymer ?
#
loop_
_entity_poly.entity_id
_entity_poly.type
_entity_poly.pdbx_seq_one_letter_code
_entity_poly.pdbx_strand_id
1 'polypeptide(L)'
;MVFQQSRSQAEKTLDQGFIWLTRIFALGVAAILIWIAFQVGMNAFPAIKQYGLGFLLASGWNPVKNEYGAFPMIYGTLVSSALALLLAVPLGGEQLLEKMGNITVSLKGPR
;
A
#
# COMPACT_ATOMS: atom_id res chain seq x y z
N MET A 1 11.08 -36.38 -28.36
CA MET A 1 12.43 -36.13 -27.83
C MET A 1 12.46 -34.66 -27.42
N VAL A 2 12.27 -34.37 -26.14
CA VAL A 2 12.20 -32.99 -25.62
C VAL A 2 13.60 -32.42 -25.59
N PHE A 3 13.82 -31.28 -26.27
CA PHE A 3 15.11 -30.61 -26.31
C PHE A 3 15.52 -30.20 -24.89
N GLN A 4 16.50 -30.90 -24.35
CA GLN A 4 17.14 -30.58 -23.08
C GLN A 4 18.11 -29.43 -23.35
N GLN A 5 17.59 -28.20 -23.38
CA GLN A 5 18.41 -27.00 -23.46
C GLN A 5 19.33 -26.97 -22.25
N SER A 6 20.62 -27.15 -22.51
CA SER A 6 21.71 -26.86 -21.58
C SER A 6 21.58 -25.40 -21.14
N ARG A 7 20.90 -25.17 -19.99
CA ARG A 7 20.95 -23.90 -19.26
C ARG A 7 22.43 -23.59 -19.02
N SER A 8 22.96 -22.64 -19.78
CA SER A 8 24.38 -22.32 -19.78
C SER A 8 24.77 -21.91 -18.37
N GLN A 9 25.95 -22.33 -17.89
CA GLN A 9 26.40 -22.04 -16.52
C GLN A 9 26.41 -20.52 -16.22
N ALA A 10 26.52 -19.69 -17.24
CA ALA A 10 26.36 -18.24 -17.17
C ALA A 10 24.94 -17.80 -16.73
N GLU A 11 23.88 -18.42 -17.25
CA GLU A 11 22.48 -18.09 -16.89
C GLU A 11 22.19 -18.47 -15.43
N LYS A 12 22.68 -19.63 -14.98
CA LYS A 12 22.53 -20.05 -13.58
C LYS A 12 23.27 -19.13 -12.61
N THR A 13 24.43 -18.61 -13.02
CA THR A 13 25.22 -17.69 -12.18
C THR A 13 24.59 -16.30 -12.12
N LEU A 14 24.02 -15.82 -13.23
CA LEU A 14 23.26 -14.56 -13.28
C LEU A 14 21.96 -14.64 -12.46
N ASP A 15 21.18 -15.71 -12.61
CA ASP A 15 19.97 -15.94 -11.83
C ASP A 15 20.28 -15.96 -10.32
N GLN A 16 21.36 -16.66 -9.93
CA GLN A 16 21.78 -16.74 -8.54
C GLN A 16 22.23 -15.37 -8.00
N GLY A 17 22.98 -14.60 -8.79
CA GLY A 17 23.41 -13.25 -8.42
C GLY A 17 22.21 -12.30 -8.25
N PHE A 18 21.23 -12.37 -9.14
CA PHE A 18 20.01 -11.57 -9.06
C PHE A 18 19.19 -11.89 -7.81
N ILE A 19 19.00 -13.18 -7.49
CA ILE A 19 18.28 -13.61 -6.29
C ILE A 19 18.95 -13.09 -5.02
N TRP A 20 20.27 -13.17 -4.93
CA TRP A 20 21.02 -12.64 -3.78
C TRP A 20 20.91 -11.12 -3.68
N LEU A 21 20.99 -10.40 -4.80
CA LEU A 21 20.84 -8.95 -4.84
C LEU A 21 19.43 -8.53 -4.35
N THR A 22 18.37 -9.14 -4.89
CA THR A 22 17.00 -8.85 -4.48
C THR A 22 16.77 -9.19 -3.01
N ARG A 23 17.35 -10.28 -2.50
CA ARG A 23 17.26 -10.66 -1.08
C ARG A 23 17.94 -9.64 -0.17
N ILE A 24 19.11 -9.14 -0.53
CA ILE A 24 19.81 -8.10 0.24
C ILE A 24 18.99 -6.81 0.24
N PHE A 25 18.42 -6.42 -0.91
CA PHE A 25 17.53 -5.27 -0.98
C PHE A 25 16.28 -5.44 -0.11
N ALA A 26 15.61 -6.60 -0.18
CA ALA A 26 14.44 -6.88 0.63
C ALA A 26 14.76 -6.84 2.14
N LEU A 27 15.87 -7.46 2.56
CA LEU A 27 16.34 -7.41 3.94
C LEU A 27 16.76 -6.00 4.35
N GLY A 28 17.37 -5.23 3.45
CA GLY A 28 17.75 -3.83 3.68
C GLY A 28 16.53 -2.94 3.91
N VAL A 29 15.51 -3.05 3.07
CA VAL A 29 14.23 -2.34 3.27
C VAL A 29 13.59 -2.75 4.59
N ALA A 30 13.52 -4.05 4.89
CA ALA A 30 12.97 -4.53 6.15
C ALA A 30 13.75 -3.98 7.36
N ALA A 31 15.08 -3.95 7.29
CA ALA A 31 15.94 -3.40 8.34
C ALA A 31 15.72 -1.89 8.51
N ILE A 32 15.59 -1.13 7.42
CA ILE A 32 15.28 0.30 7.46
C ILE A 32 13.90 0.53 8.11
N LEU A 33 12.89 -0.26 7.76
CA LEU A 33 11.57 -0.15 8.37
C LEU A 33 11.61 -0.42 9.88
N ILE A 34 12.34 -1.46 10.31
CA ILE A 34 12.54 -1.76 11.73
C ILE A 34 13.29 -0.61 12.42
N TRP A 35 14.32 -0.06 11.78
CA TRP A 35 15.09 1.07 12.31
C TRP A 35 14.22 2.31 12.50
N ILE A 36 13.40 2.66 11.51
CA ILE A 36 12.46 3.77 11.59
C ILE A 36 11.42 3.49 12.68
N ALA A 37 10.86 2.29 12.74
CA ALA A 37 9.89 1.91 13.77
C ALA A 37 10.50 2.03 15.18
N PHE A 38 11.77 1.66 15.35
CA PHE A 38 12.48 1.80 16.62
C PHE A 38 12.69 3.28 16.98
N GLN A 39 13.16 4.09 16.03
CA GLN A 39 13.34 5.53 16.23
C GLN A 39 12.02 6.23 16.55
N VAL A 40 10.96 5.94 15.79
CA VAL A 40 9.62 6.47 16.05
C VAL A 40 9.11 5.99 17.39
N GLY A 41 9.28 4.71 17.74
CA GLY A 41 8.88 4.15 19.03
C GLY A 41 9.55 4.84 20.22
N MET A 42 10.86 5.10 20.15
CA MET A 42 11.59 5.82 21.19
C MET A 42 11.10 7.26 21.36
N ASN A 43 10.86 7.97 20.25
CA ASN A 43 10.34 9.34 20.27
C ASN A 43 8.85 9.42 20.64
N ALA A 44 8.08 8.39 20.31
CA ALA A 44 6.65 8.29 20.62
C ALA A 44 6.40 7.88 22.07
N PHE A 45 7.31 7.15 22.72
CA PHE A 45 7.14 6.71 24.11
C PHE A 45 6.86 7.85 25.13
N PRO A 46 7.60 8.97 25.13
CA PRO A 46 7.28 10.12 25.99
C PRO A 46 5.97 10.80 25.56
N ALA A 47 5.68 10.90 24.27
CA ALA A 47 4.42 11.46 23.77
C ALA A 47 3.21 10.61 24.19
N ILE A 48 3.31 9.29 24.16
CA ILE A 48 2.28 8.34 24.60
C ILE A 48 2.08 8.44 26.12
N LYS A 49 3.15 8.59 26.91
CA LYS A 49 3.04 8.80 28.36
C LYS A 49 2.35 10.12 28.73
N GLN A 50 2.58 11.16 27.94
CA GLN A 50 2.07 12.50 28.22
C GLN A 50 0.63 12.71 27.73
N TYR A 51 0.22 12.01 26.68
CA TYR A 51 -1.12 12.14 26.07
C TYR A 51 -2.04 10.92 26.25
N GLY A 52 -1.53 9.71 26.55
CA GLY A 52 -2.33 8.51 26.87
C GLY A 52 -3.45 8.18 25.89
N LEU A 53 -4.55 7.57 26.38
CA LEU A 53 -5.82 7.42 25.62
C LEU A 53 -6.44 8.78 25.21
N GLY A 54 -6.01 9.87 25.87
CA GLY A 54 -6.29 11.23 25.46
C GLY A 54 -5.68 11.59 24.11
N PHE A 55 -4.64 10.92 23.61
CA PHE A 55 -4.11 11.14 22.24
C PHE A 55 -5.08 10.67 21.13
N LEU A 56 -5.93 9.67 21.45
CA LEU A 56 -6.96 9.13 20.55
C LEU A 56 -8.25 9.95 20.61
N LEU A 57 -8.56 10.57 21.76
CA LEU A 57 -9.79 11.35 22.00
C LEU A 57 -9.56 12.88 22.01
N ALA A 58 -8.32 13.36 22.04
CA ALA A 58 -7.98 14.78 22.00
C ALA A 58 -8.38 15.34 20.64
N SER A 59 -9.40 16.20 20.66
CA SER A 59 -10.08 16.68 19.47
C SER A 59 -9.36 17.80 18.70
N GLY A 60 -8.10 18.10 19.00
CA GLY A 60 -7.41 19.26 18.44
C GLY A 60 -6.01 18.96 17.95
N TRP A 61 -5.74 19.31 16.69
CA TRP A 61 -4.39 19.67 16.25
C TRP A 61 -4.13 21.11 16.72
N ASN A 62 -3.47 21.28 17.87
CA ASN A 62 -3.13 22.60 18.40
C ASN A 62 -1.61 22.83 18.31
N PRO A 63 -1.11 23.37 17.19
CA PRO A 63 0.32 23.54 16.95
C PRO A 63 0.92 24.63 17.86
N VAL A 64 0.09 25.46 18.48
CA VAL A 64 0.51 26.49 19.45
C VAL A 64 0.79 25.90 20.83
N LYS A 65 0.12 24.78 21.18
CA LYS A 65 0.32 24.06 22.45
C LYS A 65 1.09 22.74 22.33
N ASN A 66 1.58 22.38 21.14
CA ASN A 66 2.21 21.09 20.84
C ASN A 66 1.33 19.86 21.16
N GLU A 67 0.01 20.00 21.07
CA GLU A 67 -0.95 18.91 21.22
C GLU A 67 -1.28 18.37 19.82
N TYR A 68 -0.72 17.20 19.50
CA TYR A 68 -0.89 16.54 18.20
C TYR A 68 -1.77 15.31 18.39
N GLY A 69 -3.10 15.45 18.36
CA GLY A 69 -4.01 14.30 18.44
C GLY A 69 -3.94 13.41 17.20
N ALA A 70 -4.16 12.09 17.36
CA ALA A 70 -4.28 11.15 16.23
C ALA A 70 -5.63 11.25 15.50
N PHE A 71 -6.66 11.78 16.19
CA PHE A 71 -8.03 11.83 15.70
C PHE A 71 -8.19 12.55 14.33
N PRO A 72 -7.57 13.71 14.06
CA PRO A 72 -7.65 14.36 12.75
C PRO A 72 -7.06 13.51 11.61
N MET A 73 -6.00 12.73 11.88
CA MET A 73 -5.37 11.87 10.88
C MET A 73 -6.25 10.67 10.53
N ILE A 74 -6.88 10.06 11.55
CA ILE A 74 -7.86 8.97 11.38
C ILE A 74 -9.09 9.49 10.62
N TYR A 75 -9.60 10.66 10.99
CA TYR A 75 -10.73 11.28 10.31
C TYR A 75 -10.41 11.57 8.83
N GLY A 76 -9.23 12.15 8.55
CA GLY A 76 -8.81 12.43 7.17
C GLY A 76 -8.66 11.17 6.30
N THR A 77 -8.16 10.07 6.87
CA THR A 77 -8.04 8.79 6.13
C THR A 77 -9.40 8.12 5.92
N LEU A 78 -10.28 8.14 6.92
CA LEU A 78 -11.65 7.62 6.77
C LEU A 78 -12.46 8.43 5.76
N VAL A 79 -12.42 9.76 5.84
CA VAL A 79 -13.12 10.63 4.89
C VAL A 79 -12.55 10.48 3.48
N SER A 80 -11.22 10.46 3.32
CA SER A 80 -10.62 10.31 2.00
C SER A 80 -10.88 8.93 1.38
N SER A 81 -10.80 7.84 2.15
CA SER A 81 -11.14 6.50 1.65
C SER A 81 -12.64 6.37 1.34
N ALA A 82 -13.52 6.95 2.16
CA ALA A 82 -14.95 6.98 1.87
C ALA A 82 -15.26 7.78 0.60
N LEU A 83 -14.65 8.95 0.42
CA LEU A 83 -14.78 9.74 -0.80
C LEU A 83 -14.22 8.99 -2.02
N ALA A 84 -13.08 8.33 -1.88
CA ALA A 84 -12.49 7.53 -2.94
C ALA A 84 -13.42 6.38 -3.36
N LEU A 85 -14.02 5.67 -2.41
CA LEU A 85 -15.00 4.62 -2.70
C LEU A 85 -16.27 5.18 -3.35
N LEU A 86 -16.78 6.31 -2.83
CA LEU A 86 -17.97 6.96 -3.35
C LEU A 86 -17.78 7.39 -4.82
N LEU A 87 -16.59 7.85 -5.19
CA LEU A 87 -16.24 8.19 -6.56
C LEU A 87 -15.91 6.95 -7.42
N ALA A 88 -15.27 5.93 -6.85
CA ALA A 88 -14.88 4.72 -7.58
C ALA A 88 -16.06 3.83 -7.97
N VAL A 89 -17.10 3.74 -7.12
CA VAL A 89 -18.29 2.92 -7.38
C VAL A 89 -19.03 3.30 -8.67
N PRO A 90 -19.41 4.58 -8.92
CA PRO A 90 -20.05 4.96 -10.18
C PRO A 90 -19.10 4.81 -11.38
N LEU A 91 -17.82 5.20 -11.24
CA LEU A 91 -16.84 5.08 -12.33
C LEU A 91 -16.60 3.62 -12.76
N GLY A 92 -16.53 2.69 -11.81
CA GLY A 92 -16.37 1.26 -12.10
C GLY A 92 -17.65 0.61 -12.62
N GLY A 93 -18.82 1.02 -12.12
CA GLY A 93 -20.12 0.53 -12.57
C GLY A 93 -20.35 0.83 -14.04
N GLU A 94 -20.17 2.09 -14.47
CA GLU A 94 -20.38 2.51 -15.86
C GLU A 94 -19.49 1.72 -16.85
N GLN A 95 -18.24 1.46 -16.48
CA GLN A 95 -17.31 0.65 -17.27
C GLN A 95 -17.78 -0.80 -17.47
N LEU A 96 -18.51 -1.37 -16.52
CA LEU A 96 -19.04 -2.73 -16.61
C LEU A 96 -20.27 -2.80 -17.52
N LEU A 97 -21.15 -1.79 -17.46
CA LEU A 97 -22.35 -1.73 -18.30
C LEU A 97 -21.97 -1.54 -19.78
N GLU A 98 -20.98 -0.69 -20.08
CA GLU A 98 -20.45 -0.51 -21.44
C GLU A 98 -19.83 -1.80 -21.98
N LYS A 99 -19.04 -2.50 -21.16
CA LYS A 99 -18.44 -3.80 -21.51
C LYS A 99 -19.49 -4.85 -21.85
N MET A 100 -20.57 -4.95 -21.06
CA MET A 100 -21.65 -5.90 -21.33
C MET A 100 -22.43 -5.55 -22.59
N GLY A 101 -22.66 -4.26 -22.86
CA GLY A 101 -23.29 -3.79 -24.09
C GLY A 101 -22.50 -4.22 -25.34
N ASN A 102 -21.19 -3.96 -25.35
CA ASN A 102 -20.33 -4.31 -26.48
C ASN A 102 -20.20 -5.83 -26.70
N ILE A 103 -20.13 -6.62 -25.61
CA ILE A 103 -20.10 -8.09 -25.69
C ILE A 103 -21.42 -8.63 -26.25
N THR A 104 -22.56 -8.08 -25.82
CA THR A 104 -23.89 -8.51 -26.29
C THR A 104 -24.10 -8.18 -27.77
N VAL A 105 -23.60 -7.03 -28.24
CA VAL A 105 -23.63 -6.65 -29.66
C VAL A 105 -22.69 -7.54 -30.49
N SER A 106 -21.51 -7.89 -29.97
CA SER A 106 -20.57 -8.80 -30.64
C SER A 106 -21.09 -10.24 -30.77
N LEU A 107 -21.82 -10.74 -29.77
CA LEU A 107 -22.47 -12.06 -29.83
C LEU A 107 -23.70 -12.09 -30.75
N LYS A 108 -24.31 -10.94 -31.03
CA LYS A 108 -25.41 -10.80 -31.99
C LYS A 108 -24.84 -10.50 -33.38
N GLY A 109 -24.16 -11.51 -33.94
CA GLY A 109 -23.59 -11.45 -35.29
C GLY A 109 -24.61 -11.08 -36.37
N PRO A 110 -24.14 -10.51 -37.51
CA PRO A 110 -25.00 -9.98 -38.55
C PRO A 110 -25.86 -11.11 -39.14
N ARG A 111 -27.17 -10.93 -39.10
CA ARG A 111 -28.09 -11.60 -40.03
C ARG A 111 -28.22 -10.75 -41.27
#